data_AF-A0A3M1I7X6-F1
#
_entry.id   AF-A0A3M1I7X6-F1
#
_cell.length_a   1.000
_cell.length_b   1.000
_cell.length_c   1.000
_cell.angle_alpha   90.00
_cell.angle_beta   90.00
_cell.angle_gamma   90.00
#
_symmetry.space_group_name_H-M   'P 1'
#
loop_
_entity.id
_entity.type
_entity.pdbx_description
1 polymer ?
#
loop_
_entity_poly.entity_id
_entity_poly.type
_entity_poly.pdbx_seq_one_letter_code
_entity_poly.pdbx_strand_id
1 'polypeptide(L)'
;MNEETKKKILEKYQRELHRGERFWPDSIFRDAIVALGIFILLILLATFVGVPTEPKADPSDTSYIPRPEWYFLFLFKFLALYGQIPLLGKIEWLATVVVPTIAIGVLFLLPFIDRNPYRYYGKRVLPISVMAVVVVTMITLTLMANVPTVSPEGPTVATILQPISGLLVPGLAILLLFIMGLAFKNPPTRAMIWVAAVASVLMVAMTATILITAPTPEVEEVEVATTLPDQIVAGQDLYSLHCVECHGDDGKVTVIEGVEGLEGTVVSPINSTDVLYTFTDETLKNIITYGQQDLGMPPFGKAYGGELSTSQIDYIVTFMRYAWDDRFEMPPIKPLFPPLAEGE
;
A
#
# COMPACT_ATOMS: atom_id res chain seq x y z
N MET A 1 -12.11 -50.53 18.25
CA MET A 1 -13.41 -49.82 18.29
C MET A 1 -14.51 -50.87 18.38
N ASN A 2 -15.43 -50.74 19.33
CA ASN A 2 -16.45 -51.77 19.62
C ASN A 2 -17.55 -51.78 18.56
N GLU A 3 -18.21 -52.93 18.32
CA GLU A 3 -19.25 -53.08 17.28
C GLU A 3 -20.46 -52.15 17.51
N GLU A 4 -20.83 -51.93 18.76
CA GLU A 4 -21.90 -50.99 19.13
C GLU A 4 -21.56 -49.54 18.73
N THR A 5 -20.28 -49.16 18.81
CA THR A 5 -19.80 -47.84 18.39
C THR A 5 -19.89 -47.67 16.88
N LYS A 6 -19.56 -48.72 16.11
CA LYS A 6 -19.69 -48.71 14.65
C LYS A 6 -21.15 -48.52 14.23
N LYS A 7 -22.09 -49.23 14.87
CA LYS A 7 -23.52 -49.11 14.57
C LYS A 7 -24.06 -47.70 14.85
N LYS A 8 -23.72 -47.12 16.01
CA LYS A 8 -24.09 -45.72 16.34
C LYS A 8 -23.51 -44.70 15.34
N ILE A 9 -22.27 -44.90 14.87
CA ILE A 9 -21.66 -44.03 13.86
C ILE A 9 -22.40 -44.16 12.52
N LEU A 10 -22.74 -45.39 12.11
CA LEU A 10 -23.47 -45.65 10.86
C LEU A 10 -24.88 -45.05 10.88
N GLU A 11 -25.64 -45.25 11.98
CA GLU A 11 -26.96 -44.64 12.15
C GLU A 11 -26.91 -43.11 12.12
N LYS A 12 -25.90 -42.52 12.79
CA LYS A 12 -25.67 -41.08 12.71
C LYS A 12 -25.35 -40.65 11.28
N TYR A 13 -24.46 -41.36 10.59
CA TYR A 13 -24.10 -41.07 9.20
C TYR A 13 -25.33 -41.11 8.28
N GLN A 14 -26.14 -42.17 8.34
CA GLN A 14 -27.38 -42.29 7.57
C GLN A 14 -28.35 -41.14 7.86
N ARG A 15 -28.52 -40.78 9.15
CA ARG A 15 -29.36 -39.64 9.53
C ARG A 15 -28.86 -38.32 8.96
N GLU A 16 -27.56 -38.05 8.99
CA GLU A 16 -26.99 -36.84 8.38
C GLU A 16 -27.09 -36.88 6.85
N LEU A 17 -26.99 -38.05 6.22
CA LEU A 17 -27.12 -38.22 4.77
C LEU A 17 -28.54 -37.92 4.28
N HIS A 18 -29.55 -38.31 5.06
CA HIS A 18 -30.95 -37.96 4.81
C HIS A 18 -31.29 -36.50 5.14
N ARG A 19 -30.47 -35.84 5.95
CA ARG A 19 -30.65 -34.43 6.34
C ARG A 19 -29.79 -33.47 5.50
N GLY A 20 -28.79 -33.98 4.79
CA GLY A 20 -27.86 -33.20 3.99
C GLY A 20 -28.55 -32.51 2.82
N GLU A 21 -28.14 -31.26 2.55
CA GLU A 21 -28.56 -30.55 1.35
C GLU A 21 -27.93 -31.16 0.09
N ARG A 22 -28.62 -31.06 -1.04
CA ARG A 22 -28.05 -31.52 -2.31
C ARG A 22 -27.02 -30.51 -2.77
N PHE A 23 -25.87 -31.00 -3.22
CA PHE A 23 -24.84 -30.15 -3.82
C PHE A 23 -25.42 -29.35 -5.01
N TRP A 24 -26.13 -30.04 -5.90
CA TRP A 24 -26.89 -29.44 -6.98
C TRP A 24 -28.39 -29.76 -6.82
N PRO A 25 -29.29 -28.77 -6.91
CA PRO A 25 -29.04 -27.35 -7.24
C PRO A 25 -28.79 -26.46 -6.00
N ASP A 26 -29.07 -26.96 -4.79
CA ASP A 26 -29.26 -26.10 -3.62
C ASP A 26 -27.99 -25.35 -3.18
N SER A 27 -26.87 -26.06 -3.04
CA SER A 27 -25.61 -25.46 -2.57
C SER A 27 -25.01 -24.53 -3.63
N ILE A 28 -24.97 -24.97 -4.90
CA ILE A 28 -24.49 -24.15 -6.02
C ILE A 28 -25.29 -22.86 -6.20
N PHE A 29 -26.61 -22.89 -6.01
CA PHE A 29 -27.42 -21.69 -6.11
C PHE A 29 -27.07 -20.66 -5.02
N ARG A 30 -26.81 -21.11 -3.78
CA ARG A 30 -26.34 -20.23 -2.70
C ARG A 30 -24.96 -19.67 -2.99
N ASP A 31 -24.04 -20.51 -3.49
CA ASP A 31 -22.70 -20.08 -3.88
C ASP A 31 -22.78 -19.02 -4.99
N ALA A 32 -23.66 -19.20 -5.98
CA ALA A 32 -23.88 -18.22 -7.04
C ALA A 32 -24.41 -16.88 -6.51
N ILE A 33 -25.34 -16.90 -5.56
CA ILE A 33 -25.85 -15.68 -4.92
C ILE A 33 -24.72 -14.95 -4.16
N VAL A 34 -23.92 -15.68 -3.38
CA VAL A 34 -22.81 -15.10 -2.62
C VAL A 34 -21.74 -14.55 -3.56
N ALA A 35 -21.37 -15.30 -4.61
CA ALA A 35 -20.41 -14.86 -5.62
C ALA A 35 -20.88 -13.60 -6.35
N LEU A 36 -22.16 -13.54 -6.75
CA LEU A 36 -22.75 -12.36 -7.36
C LEU A 36 -22.73 -11.17 -6.39
N GLY A 37 -23.05 -11.39 -5.11
CA GLY A 37 -22.97 -10.35 -4.09
C GLY A 37 -21.56 -9.78 -3.91
N ILE A 38 -20.54 -10.65 -3.84
CA ILE A 38 -19.13 -10.23 -3.78
C ILE A 38 -18.73 -9.48 -5.05
N PHE A 39 -19.15 -9.95 -6.23
CA PHE A 39 -18.85 -9.30 -7.50
C PHE A 39 -19.44 -7.89 -7.58
N ILE A 40 -20.71 -7.72 -7.17
CA ILE A 40 -21.36 -6.41 -7.11
C ILE A 40 -20.62 -5.51 -6.11
N LEU A 41 -20.25 -6.02 -4.93
CA LEU A 41 -19.48 -5.26 -3.94
C LEU A 41 -18.15 -4.76 -4.51
N LEU A 42 -17.43 -5.60 -5.27
CA LEU A 42 -16.18 -5.21 -5.91
C LEU A 42 -16.39 -4.12 -6.98
N ILE A 43 -17.45 -4.19 -7.79
CA ILE A 43 -17.80 -3.13 -8.76
C ILE A 43 -18.08 -1.82 -8.03
N LEU A 44 -18.85 -1.85 -6.95
CA LEU A 44 -19.17 -0.67 -6.16
C LEU A 44 -17.90 -0.05 -5.55
N LEU A 45 -17.02 -0.87 -4.95
CA LEU A 45 -15.74 -0.39 -4.43
C LEU A 45 -14.86 0.21 -5.53
N ALA A 46 -14.76 -0.45 -6.69
CA ALA A 46 -13.97 0.05 -7.81
C ALA A 46 -14.52 1.36 -8.39
N THR A 47 -15.85 1.54 -8.40
CA THR A 47 -16.49 2.72 -8.98
C THR A 47 -16.55 3.91 -8.02
N PHE A 48 -16.75 3.66 -6.71
CA PHE A 48 -16.98 4.72 -5.72
C PHE A 48 -15.80 5.00 -4.78
N VAL A 49 -14.92 4.02 -4.54
CA VAL A 49 -13.74 4.18 -3.66
C VAL A 49 -12.46 4.32 -4.47
N GLY A 50 -12.34 3.58 -5.57
CA GLY A 50 -11.15 3.61 -6.43
C GLY A 50 -9.90 3.02 -5.75
N VAL A 51 -8.73 3.30 -6.31
CA VAL A 51 -7.41 2.92 -5.78
C VAL A 51 -6.57 4.20 -5.60
N PRO A 52 -5.82 4.34 -4.50
CA PRO A 52 -4.88 5.45 -4.35
C PRO A 52 -3.94 5.52 -5.56
N THR A 53 -3.81 6.71 -6.15
CA THR A 53 -2.92 6.94 -7.28
C THR A 53 -1.52 7.25 -6.78
N GLU A 54 -0.55 6.54 -7.32
CA GLU A 54 0.86 6.80 -7.07
C GLU A 54 1.49 7.46 -8.31
N PRO A 55 2.53 8.28 -8.15
CA PRO A 55 3.24 8.82 -9.29
C PRO A 55 3.83 7.67 -10.11
N LYS A 56 3.99 7.91 -11.41
CA LYS A 56 4.66 6.96 -12.28
C LYS A 56 6.07 6.69 -11.75
N ALA A 57 6.49 5.43 -11.82
CA ALA A 57 7.81 5.02 -11.34
C ALA A 57 8.92 5.85 -11.99
N ASP A 58 9.70 6.53 -11.15
CA ASP A 58 10.85 7.34 -11.56
C ASP A 58 12.14 6.76 -10.95
N PRO A 59 13.07 6.24 -11.76
CA PRO A 59 14.31 5.64 -11.25
C PRO A 59 15.29 6.67 -10.66
N SER A 60 15.06 7.97 -10.88
CA SER A 60 15.87 9.06 -10.31
C SER A 60 15.30 9.61 -9.01
N ASP A 61 14.10 9.17 -8.61
CA ASP A 61 13.51 9.58 -7.35
C ASP A 61 13.97 8.67 -6.20
N THR A 62 14.97 9.13 -5.44
CA THR A 62 15.45 8.44 -4.24
C THR A 62 14.67 8.82 -2.98
N SER A 63 13.74 9.77 -3.06
CA SER A 63 12.89 10.19 -1.94
C SER A 63 11.63 9.33 -1.79
N TYR A 64 11.21 8.62 -2.83
CA TYR A 64 10.05 7.74 -2.77
C TYR A 64 10.29 6.58 -1.80
N ILE A 65 9.42 6.45 -0.79
CA ILE A 65 9.46 5.36 0.19
C ILE A 65 8.42 4.32 -0.23
N PRO A 66 8.81 3.23 -0.92
CA PRO A 66 7.87 2.19 -1.34
C PRO A 66 7.26 1.51 -0.11
N ARG A 67 5.94 1.51 -0.02
CA ARG A 67 5.19 0.75 0.98
C ARG A 67 4.41 -0.35 0.28
N PRO A 68 4.35 -1.57 0.86
CA PRO A 68 3.58 -2.64 0.27
C PRO A 68 2.08 -2.44 0.49
N GLU A 69 1.29 -3.24 -0.20
CA GLU A 69 -0.16 -3.23 -0.14
C GLU A 69 -0.66 -3.60 1.26
N TRP A 70 -1.91 -3.20 1.55
CA TRP A 70 -2.52 -3.30 2.89
C TRP A 70 -2.45 -4.70 3.52
N TYR A 71 -2.55 -5.76 2.70
CA TYR A 71 -2.49 -7.15 3.16
C TYR A 71 -1.08 -7.62 3.54
N PHE A 72 -0.04 -6.83 3.25
CA PHE A 72 1.35 -7.07 3.64
C PHE A 72 1.88 -6.09 4.69
N LEU A 73 1.10 -5.09 5.09
CA LEU A 73 1.53 -4.10 6.09
C LEU A 73 1.94 -4.71 7.43
N PHE A 74 1.29 -5.80 7.87
CA PHE A 74 1.70 -6.48 9.09
C PHE A 74 3.09 -7.14 8.96
N LEU A 75 3.43 -7.69 7.80
CA LEU A 75 4.75 -8.27 7.54
C LEU A 75 5.81 -7.17 7.42
N PHE A 76 5.48 -6.07 6.74
CA PHE A 76 6.32 -4.88 6.68
C PHE A 76 6.66 -4.37 8.08
N LYS A 77 5.64 -4.19 8.92
CA LYS A 77 5.84 -3.74 10.29
C LYS A 77 6.59 -4.76 11.14
N PHE A 78 6.30 -6.05 10.99
CA PHE A 78 7.03 -7.12 11.64
C PHE A 78 8.52 -7.08 11.30
N LEU A 79 8.88 -6.93 10.02
CA LEU A 79 10.26 -6.86 9.57
C LEU A 79 10.96 -5.60 10.10
N ALA A 80 10.26 -4.45 10.11
CA ALA A 80 10.77 -3.22 10.69
C ALA A 80 11.08 -3.35 12.20
N LEU A 81 10.25 -4.08 12.95
CA LEU A 81 10.50 -4.38 14.37
C LEU A 81 11.61 -5.42 14.56
N TYR A 82 11.67 -6.42 13.68
CA TYR A 82 12.72 -7.43 13.69
C TYR A 82 14.10 -6.80 13.51
N GLY A 83 14.23 -5.81 12.62
CA GLY A 83 15.47 -5.05 12.42
C GLY A 83 15.99 -4.35 13.67
N GLN A 84 15.15 -4.10 14.68
CA GLN A 84 15.55 -3.48 15.95
C GLN A 84 16.17 -4.47 16.95
N ILE A 85 16.06 -5.78 16.72
CA ILE A 85 16.59 -6.79 17.64
C ILE A 85 18.12 -6.78 17.54
N PRO A 86 18.85 -6.55 18.64
CA PRO A 86 20.31 -6.57 18.62
C PRO A 86 20.84 -7.90 18.07
N LEU A 87 21.84 -7.82 17.18
CA LEU A 87 22.51 -8.94 16.50
C LEU A 87 21.65 -9.68 15.46
N LEU A 88 20.41 -10.06 15.80
CA LEU A 88 19.51 -10.80 14.92
C LEU A 88 18.93 -9.92 13.81
N GLY A 89 18.61 -8.66 14.09
CA GLY A 89 17.99 -7.73 13.13
C GLY A 89 18.85 -7.41 11.91
N LYS A 90 20.17 -7.69 11.96
CA LYS A 90 21.08 -7.54 10.81
C LYS A 90 20.94 -8.67 9.79
N ILE A 91 20.22 -9.74 10.12
CA ILE A 91 20.11 -10.96 9.34
C ILE A 91 18.69 -11.09 8.79
N GLU A 92 18.36 -10.27 7.79
CA GLU A 92 16.99 -10.17 7.26
C GLU A 92 16.44 -11.49 6.68
N TRP A 93 17.31 -12.34 6.11
CA TRP A 93 16.89 -13.64 5.54
C TRP A 93 16.31 -14.59 6.60
N LEU A 94 16.67 -14.42 7.88
CA LEU A 94 16.12 -15.21 8.98
C LEU A 94 14.63 -14.87 9.19
N ALA A 95 14.27 -13.59 9.16
CA ALA A 95 12.88 -13.16 9.27
C ALA A 95 12.06 -13.47 8.00
N THR A 96 12.65 -13.32 6.82
CA THR A 96 11.92 -13.41 5.54
C THR A 96 11.81 -14.83 4.98
N VAL A 97 12.78 -15.72 5.27
CA VAL A 97 12.79 -17.11 4.76
C VAL A 97 12.47 -18.10 5.87
N VAL A 98 13.19 -18.03 6.98
CA VAL A 98 13.11 -19.08 8.02
C VAL A 98 11.79 -19.02 8.78
N VAL A 99 11.32 -17.83 9.18
CA VAL A 99 10.06 -17.70 9.93
C VAL A 99 8.85 -18.21 9.11
N PRO A 100 8.62 -17.80 7.85
CA PRO A 100 7.54 -18.38 7.03
C PRO A 100 7.70 -19.88 6.80
N THR A 101 8.93 -20.36 6.58
CA THR A 101 9.21 -21.79 6.38
C THR A 101 8.85 -22.60 7.63
N ILE A 102 9.20 -22.12 8.82
CA ILE A 102 8.81 -22.75 10.08
C ILE A 102 7.29 -22.69 10.26
N ALA A 103 6.64 -21.55 9.99
CA ALA A 103 5.19 -21.43 10.12
C ALA A 103 4.45 -22.42 9.20
N ILE A 104 4.85 -22.51 7.93
CA ILE A 104 4.31 -23.49 6.97
C ILE A 104 4.62 -24.92 7.43
N GLY A 105 5.84 -25.19 7.89
CA GLY A 105 6.22 -26.49 8.43
C GLY A 105 5.36 -26.90 9.64
N VAL A 106 5.08 -25.97 10.55
CA VAL A 106 4.18 -26.20 11.70
C VAL A 106 2.75 -26.46 11.24
N LEU A 107 2.22 -25.69 10.28
CA LEU A 107 0.89 -25.91 9.72
C LEU A 107 0.78 -27.27 8.98
N PHE A 108 1.81 -27.64 8.24
CA PHE A 108 1.91 -28.93 7.55
C PHE A 108 1.97 -30.09 8.55
N LEU A 109 2.71 -29.93 9.64
CA LEU A 109 2.81 -30.93 10.71
C LEU A 109 1.64 -30.88 11.71
N LEU A 110 0.76 -29.88 11.61
CA LEU A 110 -0.36 -29.67 12.52
C LEU A 110 -1.27 -30.90 12.67
N PRO A 111 -1.62 -31.67 11.61
CA PRO A 111 -2.41 -32.89 11.74
C PRO A 111 -1.74 -33.98 12.61
N PHE A 112 -0.41 -33.96 12.74
CA PHE A 112 0.37 -34.92 13.54
C PHE A 112 0.62 -34.42 14.97
N ILE A 113 0.73 -33.09 15.13
CA ILE A 113 0.91 -32.41 16.41
C ILE A 113 -0.41 -32.40 17.19
N ASP A 114 -1.53 -32.04 16.55
CA ASP A 114 -2.86 -31.99 17.17
C ASP A 114 -3.51 -33.38 17.20
N ARG A 115 -3.27 -34.10 18.30
CA ARG A 115 -3.86 -35.43 18.56
C ARG A 115 -5.24 -35.36 19.21
N ASN A 116 -5.92 -34.21 19.20
CA ASN A 116 -7.22 -34.06 19.85
C ASN A 116 -8.29 -34.92 19.16
N PRO A 117 -9.02 -35.79 19.89
CA PRO A 117 -10.05 -36.65 19.30
C PRO A 117 -11.27 -35.88 18.76
N TYR A 118 -11.47 -34.62 19.17
CA TYR A 118 -12.59 -33.80 18.71
C TYR A 118 -12.23 -33.04 17.44
N ARG A 119 -13.10 -33.09 16.42
CA ARG A 119 -12.97 -32.28 15.18
C ARG A 119 -13.64 -30.91 15.25
N TYR A 120 -14.64 -30.76 16.12
CA TYR A 120 -15.36 -29.50 16.28
C TYR A 120 -14.45 -28.43 16.88
N TYR A 121 -14.34 -27.28 16.21
CA TYR A 121 -13.42 -26.20 16.57
C TYR A 121 -13.59 -25.76 18.03
N GLY A 122 -14.83 -25.61 18.52
CA GLY A 122 -15.09 -25.12 19.89
C GLY A 122 -14.54 -26.01 21.02
N LYS A 123 -14.09 -27.23 20.72
CA LYS A 123 -13.39 -28.11 21.68
C LYS A 123 -11.87 -28.07 21.55
N ARG A 124 -11.33 -27.27 20.64
CA ARG A 124 -9.89 -27.12 20.33
C ARG A 124 -9.39 -25.77 20.81
N VAL A 125 -9.34 -25.60 22.13
CA VAL A 125 -9.02 -24.30 22.72
C VAL A 125 -7.60 -23.85 22.43
N LEU A 126 -6.60 -24.73 22.45
CA LEU A 126 -5.22 -24.33 22.12
C LEU A 126 -5.08 -23.75 20.70
N PRO A 127 -5.50 -24.45 19.63
CA PRO A 127 -5.44 -23.89 18.27
C PRO A 127 -6.22 -22.59 18.11
N ILE A 128 -7.42 -22.49 18.72
CA ILE A 128 -8.23 -21.26 18.68
C ILE A 128 -7.53 -20.11 19.40
N SER A 129 -6.98 -20.35 20.60
CA SER A 129 -6.26 -19.33 21.37
C SER A 129 -5.01 -18.84 20.64
N VAL A 130 -4.25 -19.75 20.02
CA VAL A 130 -3.08 -19.37 19.20
C VAL A 130 -3.52 -18.57 17.97
N MET A 131 -4.54 -19.04 17.24
CA MET A 131 -5.08 -18.33 16.07
C MET A 131 -5.57 -16.92 16.44
N ALA A 132 -6.26 -16.77 17.58
CA ALA A 132 -6.74 -15.48 18.05
C ALA A 132 -5.58 -14.51 18.31
N VAL A 133 -4.52 -14.95 19.01
CA VAL A 133 -3.33 -14.12 19.24
C VAL A 133 -2.65 -13.74 17.92
N VAL A 134 -2.51 -14.68 16.98
CA VAL A 134 -1.91 -14.40 15.66
C VAL A 134 -2.73 -13.38 14.87
N VAL A 135 -4.05 -13.54 14.79
CA VAL A 135 -4.93 -12.59 14.08
C VAL A 135 -4.89 -11.21 14.72
N VAL A 136 -4.97 -11.13 16.06
CA VAL A 136 -4.85 -9.84 16.76
C VAL A 136 -3.49 -9.21 16.49
N THR A 137 -2.41 -10.00 16.46
CA THR A 137 -1.07 -9.52 16.09
C THR A 137 -1.05 -8.95 14.68
N MET A 138 -1.63 -9.65 13.70
CA MET A 138 -1.69 -9.15 12.32
C MET A 138 -2.45 -7.81 12.24
N ILE A 139 -3.59 -7.70 12.93
CA ILE A 139 -4.38 -6.48 12.95
C ILE A 139 -3.61 -5.34 13.62
N THR A 140 -3.04 -5.55 14.82
CA THR A 140 -2.34 -4.49 15.55
C THR A 140 -1.09 -4.02 14.82
N LEU A 141 -0.29 -4.93 14.23
CA LEU A 141 0.85 -4.59 13.39
C LEU A 141 0.42 -3.78 12.15
N THR A 142 -0.69 -4.16 11.50
CA THR A 142 -1.23 -3.42 10.35
C THR A 142 -1.61 -1.99 10.75
N LEU A 143 -2.31 -1.83 11.88
CA LEU A 143 -2.75 -0.51 12.35
C LEU A 143 -1.59 0.44 12.64
N MET A 144 -0.47 -0.06 13.18
CA MET A 144 0.71 0.77 13.48
C MET A 144 1.79 0.73 12.39
N ALA A 145 1.49 0.21 11.19
CA ALA A 145 2.48 0.03 10.12
C ALA A 145 3.11 1.35 9.66
N ASN A 146 2.35 2.44 9.67
CA ASN A 146 2.80 3.76 9.25
C ASN A 146 3.58 4.53 10.31
N VAL A 147 3.58 4.07 11.57
CA VAL A 147 4.31 4.72 12.66
C VAL A 147 5.81 4.42 12.52
N PRO A 148 6.71 5.43 12.52
CA PRO A 148 8.14 5.19 12.52
C PRO A 148 8.59 4.34 13.72
N THR A 149 9.51 3.41 13.50
CA THR A 149 10.08 2.55 14.56
C THR A 149 11.20 3.25 15.34
N VAL A 150 11.78 4.31 14.76
CA VAL A 150 12.84 5.14 15.35
C VAL A 150 12.41 6.60 15.31
N SER A 151 12.85 7.39 16.29
CA SER A 151 12.63 8.84 16.35
C SER A 151 13.98 9.56 16.36
N PRO A 152 14.13 10.69 15.62
CA PRO A 152 15.36 11.49 15.62
C PRO A 152 15.74 12.02 17.00
N GLU A 153 14.74 12.30 17.85
CA GLU A 153 14.90 12.91 19.17
C GLU A 153 15.20 11.89 20.29
N GLY A 154 15.31 10.60 19.94
CA GLY A 154 15.56 9.51 20.88
C GLY A 154 14.31 8.65 21.18
N PRO A 155 14.38 7.76 22.18
CA PRO A 155 13.32 6.78 22.44
C PRO A 155 12.06 7.45 23.02
N THR A 156 10.96 7.39 22.28
CA THR A 156 9.62 7.82 22.72
C THR A 156 8.79 6.65 23.24
N VAL A 157 7.70 6.93 23.95
CA VAL A 157 6.72 5.92 24.40
C VAL A 157 6.26 5.04 23.24
N ALA A 158 5.92 5.64 22.10
CA ALA A 158 5.52 4.91 20.89
C ALA A 158 6.62 3.96 20.40
N THR A 159 7.87 4.42 20.30
CA THR A 159 8.98 3.57 19.80
C THR A 159 9.29 2.38 20.74
N ILE A 160 9.14 2.55 22.05
CA ILE A 160 9.37 1.49 23.04
C ILE A 160 8.22 0.47 23.04
N LEU A 161 6.97 0.92 22.95
CA LEU A 161 5.80 0.04 23.02
C LEU A 161 5.64 -0.83 21.78
N GLN A 162 6.09 -0.37 20.61
CA GLN A 162 5.99 -1.09 19.34
C GLN A 162 6.57 -2.52 19.36
N PRO A 163 7.86 -2.76 19.71
CA PRO A 163 8.42 -4.11 19.77
C PRO A 163 7.80 -4.95 20.89
N ILE A 164 7.37 -4.32 21.99
CA ILE A 164 6.70 -5.03 23.08
C ILE A 164 5.34 -5.56 22.60
N SER A 165 4.53 -4.71 21.98
CA SER A 165 3.18 -5.05 21.47
C SER A 165 3.25 -6.02 20.29
N GLY A 166 4.17 -5.79 19.34
CA GLY A 166 4.24 -6.53 18.08
C GLY A 166 5.06 -7.82 18.11
N LEU A 167 5.97 -8.00 19.07
CA LEU A 167 6.84 -9.18 19.14
C LEU A 167 6.80 -9.87 20.51
N LEU A 168 7.07 -9.14 21.60
CA LEU A 168 7.24 -9.77 22.92
C LEU A 168 5.94 -10.33 23.48
N VAL A 169 4.87 -9.54 23.53
CA VAL A 169 3.56 -9.99 24.04
C VAL A 169 3.01 -11.18 23.25
N PRO A 170 2.90 -11.14 21.91
CA PRO A 170 2.38 -12.28 21.16
C PRO A 170 3.32 -13.49 21.23
N GLY A 171 4.64 -13.29 21.18
CA GLY A 171 5.62 -14.37 21.29
C GLY A 171 5.54 -15.10 22.64
N LEU A 172 5.49 -14.36 23.74
CA LEU A 172 5.34 -14.93 25.09
C LEU A 172 3.97 -15.61 25.28
N ALA A 173 2.89 -15.02 24.76
CA ALA A 173 1.56 -15.60 24.83
C ALA A 173 1.49 -16.94 24.09
N ILE A 174 2.00 -17.01 22.85
CA ILE A 174 2.05 -18.24 22.05
C ILE A 174 2.91 -19.28 22.74
N LEU A 175 4.10 -18.92 23.21
CA LEU A 175 5.00 -19.82 23.92
C LEU A 175 4.34 -20.40 25.19
N LEU A 176 3.67 -19.56 25.98
CA LEU A 176 2.96 -19.99 27.18
C LEU A 176 1.78 -20.92 26.85
N LEU A 177 1.01 -20.63 25.79
CA LEU A 177 -0.08 -21.50 25.32
C LEU A 177 0.46 -22.87 24.88
N PHE A 178 1.57 -22.92 24.15
CA PHE A 178 2.22 -24.18 23.76
C PHE A 178 2.74 -24.96 24.97
N ILE A 179 3.39 -24.29 25.93
CA ILE A 179 3.82 -24.92 27.19
C ILE A 179 2.62 -25.52 27.92
N MET A 180 1.52 -24.77 28.05
CA MET A 180 0.30 -25.27 28.71
C MET A 180 -0.33 -26.45 27.96
N GLY A 181 -0.20 -26.50 26.64
CA GLY A 181 -0.70 -27.59 25.81
C GLY A 181 0.15 -28.86 25.83
N LEU A 182 1.47 -28.71 25.89
CA LEU A 182 2.42 -29.82 25.83
C LEU A 182 2.77 -30.38 27.23
N ALA A 183 2.87 -29.52 28.25
CA ALA A 183 3.28 -29.93 29.59
C ALA A 183 2.16 -30.56 30.42
N PHE A 184 0.90 -30.23 30.16
CA PHE A 184 -0.24 -30.72 30.94
C PHE A 184 -1.03 -31.77 30.17
N LYS A 185 -1.21 -32.95 30.78
CA LYS A 185 -2.07 -34.01 30.24
C LYS A 185 -3.54 -33.58 30.11
N ASN A 186 -3.99 -32.69 31.00
CA ASN A 186 -5.28 -32.03 30.95
C ASN A 186 -5.05 -30.50 30.96
N PRO A 187 -4.98 -29.86 29.79
CA PRO A 187 -4.68 -28.44 29.72
C PRO A 187 -5.76 -27.60 30.42
N PRO A 188 -5.38 -26.61 31.27
CA PRO A 188 -6.32 -25.75 31.95
C PRO A 188 -6.97 -24.79 30.94
N THR A 189 -8.08 -25.23 30.37
CA THR A 189 -8.74 -24.62 29.21
C THR A 189 -9.15 -23.17 29.45
N ARG A 190 -9.64 -22.87 30.66
CA ARG A 190 -9.99 -21.50 31.07
C ARG A 190 -8.77 -20.59 31.11
N ALA A 191 -7.64 -21.08 31.61
CA ALA A 191 -6.41 -20.30 31.69
C ALA A 191 -5.87 -19.99 30.29
N MET A 192 -5.95 -20.92 29.33
CA MET A 192 -5.57 -20.64 27.93
C MET A 192 -6.41 -19.53 27.29
N ILE A 193 -7.72 -19.54 27.55
CA ILE A 193 -8.62 -18.49 27.07
C ILE A 193 -8.24 -17.15 27.71
N TRP A 194 -8.00 -17.12 29.02
CA TRP A 194 -7.58 -15.91 29.73
C TRP A 194 -6.24 -15.37 29.23
N VAL A 195 -5.25 -16.23 28.98
CA VAL A 195 -3.95 -15.84 28.42
C VAL A 195 -4.14 -15.17 27.06
N ALA A 196 -4.90 -15.80 26.16
CA ALA A 196 -5.16 -15.24 24.84
C ALA A 196 -5.93 -13.91 24.92
N ALA A 197 -6.95 -13.83 25.78
CA ALA A 197 -7.75 -12.62 25.97
C ALA A 197 -6.93 -11.46 26.57
N VAL A 198 -6.18 -11.71 27.63
CA VAL A 198 -5.33 -10.69 28.29
C VAL A 198 -4.24 -10.22 27.34
N ALA A 199 -3.56 -11.13 26.64
CA ALA A 199 -2.57 -10.76 25.63
C ALA A 199 -3.19 -9.90 24.53
N SER A 200 -4.36 -10.28 24.00
CA SER A 200 -5.05 -9.53 22.95
C SER A 200 -5.45 -8.13 23.42
N VAL A 201 -6.04 -8.01 24.61
CA VAL A 201 -6.42 -6.71 25.19
C VAL A 201 -5.19 -5.84 25.42
N LEU A 202 -4.10 -6.41 25.94
CA LEU A 202 -2.85 -5.70 26.16
C LEU A 202 -2.27 -5.17 24.83
N MET A 203 -2.22 -6.01 23.79
CA MET A 203 -1.75 -5.62 22.47
C MET A 203 -2.61 -4.49 21.87
N VAL A 204 -3.93 -4.60 21.97
CA VAL A 204 -4.85 -3.55 21.48
C VAL A 204 -4.66 -2.25 22.25
N ALA A 205 -4.58 -2.31 23.59
CA ALA A 205 -4.37 -1.13 24.43
C ALA A 205 -3.03 -0.44 24.11
N MET A 206 -1.95 -1.21 24.01
CA MET A 206 -0.63 -0.68 23.64
C MET A 206 -0.63 -0.08 22.24
N THR A 207 -1.30 -0.71 21.27
CA THR A 207 -1.43 -0.19 19.90
C THR A 207 -2.21 1.11 19.89
N ALA A 208 -3.30 1.22 20.65
CA ALA A 208 -4.02 2.47 20.80
C ALA A 208 -3.12 3.57 21.40
N THR A 209 -2.33 3.26 22.44
CA THR A 209 -1.35 4.21 23.01
C THR A 209 -0.29 4.62 21.98
N ILE A 210 0.22 3.68 21.18
CA ILE A 210 1.18 3.97 20.10
C ILE A 210 0.56 4.95 19.11
N LEU A 211 -0.67 4.72 18.65
CA LEU A 211 -1.34 5.58 17.67
C LEU A 211 -1.65 6.97 18.22
N ILE A 212 -1.95 7.10 19.51
CA ILE A 212 -2.22 8.39 20.16
C ILE A 212 -0.93 9.20 20.42
N THR A 213 0.19 8.51 20.69
CA THR A 213 1.46 9.16 21.08
C THR A 213 2.47 9.26 19.94
N ALA A 214 2.20 8.60 18.81
CA ALA A 214 3.05 8.68 17.64
C ALA A 214 3.05 10.10 17.06
N PRO A 215 4.21 10.62 16.62
CA PRO A 215 4.21 11.84 15.84
C PRO A 215 3.37 11.64 14.58
N THR A 216 2.60 12.66 14.19
CA THR A 216 1.88 12.66 12.92
C THR A 216 2.90 12.49 11.80
N PRO A 217 2.73 11.51 10.90
CA PRO A 217 3.59 11.43 9.73
C PRO A 217 3.44 12.75 8.96
N GLU A 218 4.55 13.45 8.71
CA GLU A 218 4.60 14.47 7.66
C GLU A 218 4.37 13.71 6.36
N VAL A 219 3.11 13.66 5.93
CA VAL A 219 2.78 13.20 4.60
C VAL A 219 3.15 14.37 3.70
N GLU A 220 4.33 14.31 3.10
CA GLU A 220 4.60 15.04 1.88
C GLU A 220 3.65 14.45 0.83
N GLU A 221 2.41 14.95 0.82
CA GLU A 221 1.45 14.64 -0.24
C GLU A 221 2.01 15.30 -1.50
N VAL A 222 2.80 14.54 -2.25
CA VAL A 222 2.98 14.84 -3.66
C VAL A 222 1.59 14.74 -4.25
N GLU A 223 0.91 15.87 -4.44
CA GLU A 223 -0.37 15.93 -5.15
C GLU A 223 -0.12 15.46 -6.59
N VAL A 224 -0.27 14.15 -6.80
CA VAL A 224 -0.22 13.55 -8.13
C VAL A 224 -1.49 13.98 -8.83
N ALA A 225 -1.36 14.81 -9.86
CA ALA A 225 -2.49 15.19 -10.70
C ALA A 225 -3.11 13.94 -11.36
N THR A 226 -4.28 13.52 -10.88
CA THR A 226 -4.93 12.26 -11.29
C THR A 226 -5.93 12.44 -12.41
N THR A 227 -6.58 13.60 -12.46
CA THR A 227 -7.55 13.92 -13.50
C THR A 227 -6.88 14.72 -14.61
N LEU A 228 -7.39 14.59 -15.83
CA LEU A 228 -6.86 15.35 -16.96
C LEU A 228 -6.88 16.89 -16.70
N PRO A 229 -7.96 17.49 -16.15
CA PRO A 229 -7.93 18.90 -15.75
C PRO A 229 -6.80 19.23 -14.76
N ASP A 230 -6.60 18.41 -13.73
CA ASP A 230 -5.54 18.64 -12.75
C ASP A 230 -4.16 18.53 -13.40
N GLN A 231 -3.97 17.59 -14.35
CA GLN A 231 -2.71 17.41 -15.06
C GLN A 231 -2.39 18.59 -15.96
N ILE A 232 -3.40 19.17 -16.61
CA ILE A 232 -3.24 20.37 -17.43
C ILE A 232 -2.86 21.56 -16.54
N VAL A 233 -3.51 21.73 -15.38
CA VAL A 233 -3.20 22.83 -14.45
C VAL A 233 -1.80 22.67 -13.86
N ALA A 234 -1.46 21.48 -13.35
CA ALA A 234 -0.12 21.20 -12.84
C ALA A 234 0.95 21.40 -13.92
N GLY A 235 0.66 20.99 -15.17
CA GLY A 235 1.53 21.21 -16.32
C GLY A 235 1.72 22.68 -16.66
N GLN A 236 0.66 23.49 -16.58
CA GLN A 236 0.71 24.93 -16.79
C GLN A 236 1.59 25.63 -15.75
N ASP A 237 1.45 25.27 -14.48
CA ASP A 237 2.24 25.85 -13.39
C ASP A 237 3.73 25.51 -13.56
N LEU A 238 4.03 24.24 -13.84
CA LEU A 238 5.40 23.79 -14.11
C LEU A 238 6.00 24.47 -15.36
N TYR A 239 5.21 24.59 -16.44
CA TYR A 239 5.64 25.30 -17.65
C TYR A 239 5.94 26.77 -17.35
N SER A 240 5.10 27.42 -16.52
CA SER A 240 5.27 28.81 -16.12
C SER A 240 6.57 29.05 -15.34
N LEU A 241 6.95 28.08 -14.49
CA LEU A 241 8.17 28.15 -13.68
C LEU A 241 9.44 27.84 -14.47
N HIS A 242 9.39 26.88 -15.40
CA HIS A 242 10.61 26.31 -16.01
C HIS A 242 10.80 26.64 -17.49
N CYS A 243 9.76 27.05 -18.21
CA CYS A 243 9.79 27.12 -19.68
C CYS A 243 9.47 28.51 -20.25
N VAL A 244 8.66 29.32 -19.57
CA VAL A 244 8.18 30.62 -20.08
C VAL A 244 9.32 31.59 -20.40
N GLU A 245 10.40 31.58 -19.62
CA GLU A 245 11.52 32.50 -19.83
C GLU A 245 12.13 32.38 -21.23
N CYS A 246 12.18 31.17 -21.80
CA CYS A 246 12.74 30.93 -23.13
C CYS A 246 11.68 30.76 -24.23
N HIS A 247 10.50 30.23 -23.90
CA HIS A 247 9.47 29.87 -24.90
C HIS A 247 8.25 30.80 -24.92
N GLY A 248 8.12 31.71 -23.95
CA GLY A 248 6.94 32.55 -23.75
C GLY A 248 5.79 31.79 -23.12
N ASP A 249 4.76 32.52 -22.67
CA ASP A 249 3.53 31.98 -22.09
C ASP A 249 2.72 31.15 -23.09
N ASP A 250 2.78 31.53 -24.38
CA ASP A 250 2.04 30.88 -25.46
C ASP A 250 2.89 29.95 -26.34
N GLY A 251 4.19 29.81 -26.07
CA GLY A 251 5.09 28.92 -26.83
C GLY A 251 5.48 29.43 -28.23
N LYS A 252 5.16 30.70 -28.58
CA LYS A 252 5.42 31.28 -29.92
C LYS A 252 6.80 31.92 -30.08
N VAL A 253 7.64 31.92 -29.05
CA VAL A 253 8.95 32.59 -29.13
C VAL A 253 9.77 32.02 -30.28
N THR A 254 10.30 32.91 -31.12
CA THR A 254 11.14 32.59 -32.28
C THR A 254 12.57 33.12 -32.14
N VAL A 255 12.78 34.12 -31.29
CA VAL A 255 14.09 34.66 -30.92
C VAL A 255 14.09 34.86 -29.41
N ILE A 256 15.07 34.27 -28.72
CA ILE A 256 15.19 34.41 -27.27
C ILE A 256 15.76 35.80 -26.95
N GLU A 257 15.06 36.56 -26.11
CA GLU A 257 15.46 37.89 -25.63
C GLU A 257 15.52 37.90 -24.10
N GLY A 258 16.50 38.58 -23.51
CA GLY A 258 16.57 38.75 -22.05
C GLY A 258 17.15 37.58 -21.25
N VAL A 259 17.54 36.48 -21.90
CA VAL A 259 18.21 35.33 -21.25
C VAL A 259 19.72 35.42 -21.46
N GLU A 260 20.45 35.52 -20.36
CA GLU A 260 21.91 35.64 -20.38
C GLU A 260 22.54 34.40 -21.05
N GLY A 261 23.28 34.62 -22.14
CA GLY A 261 23.97 33.56 -22.90
C GLY A 261 23.19 32.95 -24.07
N LEU A 262 21.90 33.26 -24.23
CA LEU A 262 21.07 32.79 -25.36
C LEU A 262 20.40 33.93 -26.14
N GLU A 263 20.70 35.17 -25.81
CA GLU A 263 20.13 36.35 -26.48
C GLU A 263 20.40 36.36 -27.99
N GLY A 264 19.35 36.54 -28.78
CA GLY A 264 19.40 36.53 -30.24
C GLY A 264 19.41 35.12 -30.86
N THR A 265 19.32 34.06 -30.06
CA THR A 265 19.22 32.68 -30.58
C THR A 265 17.87 32.46 -31.24
N VAL A 266 17.89 32.02 -32.50
CA VAL A 266 16.67 31.69 -33.25
C VAL A 266 16.23 30.28 -32.89
N VAL A 267 15.02 30.17 -32.36
CA VAL A 267 14.40 28.90 -31.98
C VAL A 267 13.12 28.67 -32.77
N SER A 268 12.75 27.41 -32.95
CA SER A 268 11.46 27.08 -33.56
C SER A 268 10.35 27.26 -32.52
N PRO A 269 9.21 27.88 -32.88
CA PRO A 269 8.09 28.04 -31.96
C PRO A 269 7.53 26.66 -31.59
N ILE A 270 7.54 26.34 -30.30
CA ILE A 270 7.21 25.00 -29.80
C ILE A 270 5.71 24.69 -29.89
N ASN A 271 4.88 25.73 -30.01
CA ASN A 271 3.45 25.59 -30.22
C ASN A 271 3.06 25.49 -31.71
N SER A 272 4.03 25.48 -32.64
CA SER A 272 3.75 25.39 -34.07
C SER A 272 3.16 24.03 -34.43
N THR A 273 2.38 24.01 -35.52
CA THR A 273 1.86 22.75 -36.07
C THR A 273 2.98 21.81 -36.48
N ASP A 274 4.11 22.33 -36.96
CA ASP A 274 5.25 21.49 -37.35
C ASP A 274 5.79 20.71 -36.14
N VAL A 275 5.94 21.35 -34.98
CA VAL A 275 6.39 20.68 -33.75
C VAL A 275 5.29 19.76 -33.22
N LEU A 276 4.09 20.28 -32.99
CA LEU A 276 3.02 19.52 -32.35
C LEU A 276 2.56 18.34 -33.22
N TYR A 277 2.49 18.48 -34.54
CA TYR A 277 2.00 17.37 -35.37
C TYR A 277 3.03 16.29 -35.62
N THR A 278 4.32 16.66 -35.69
CA THR A 278 5.38 15.70 -36.04
C THR A 278 6.01 15.03 -34.83
N PHE A 279 6.07 15.72 -33.68
CA PHE A 279 6.67 15.15 -32.48
C PHE A 279 5.63 14.34 -31.72
N THR A 280 6.00 13.13 -31.32
CA THR A 280 5.20 12.32 -30.39
C THR A 280 5.32 12.87 -28.97
N ASP A 281 4.39 12.51 -28.10
CA ASP A 281 4.48 12.88 -26.68
C ASP A 281 5.79 12.39 -26.06
N GLU A 282 6.25 11.20 -26.44
CA GLU A 282 7.55 10.66 -26.02
C GLU A 282 8.72 11.51 -26.54
N THR A 283 8.63 12.02 -27.76
CA THR A 283 9.66 12.92 -28.31
C THR A 283 9.73 14.23 -27.52
N LEU A 284 8.57 14.84 -27.23
CA LEU A 284 8.50 16.06 -26.40
C LEU A 284 9.05 15.82 -24.99
N LYS A 285 8.67 14.70 -24.37
CA LYS A 285 9.20 14.29 -23.06
C LYS A 285 10.71 14.14 -23.07
N ASN A 286 11.26 13.47 -24.09
CA ASN A 286 12.70 13.25 -24.21
C ASN A 286 13.46 14.58 -24.42
N ILE A 287 12.91 15.50 -25.21
CA ILE A 287 13.48 16.84 -25.40
C ILE A 287 13.55 17.58 -24.06
N ILE A 288 12.47 17.58 -23.27
CA ILE A 288 12.45 18.22 -21.95
C ILE A 288 13.40 17.50 -20.97
N THR A 289 13.38 16.17 -20.97
CA THR A 289 14.16 15.34 -20.04
C THR A 289 15.66 15.53 -20.24
N TYR A 290 16.14 15.46 -21.48
CA TYR A 290 17.58 15.52 -21.81
C TYR A 290 18.06 16.94 -22.14
N GLY A 291 17.13 17.86 -22.40
CA GLY A 291 17.45 19.16 -22.99
C GLY A 291 17.97 19.03 -24.42
N GLN A 292 18.39 20.16 -24.98
CA GLN A 292 19.04 20.27 -26.27
C GLN A 292 20.28 21.14 -26.10
N GLN A 293 21.40 20.50 -25.73
CA GLN A 293 22.65 21.18 -25.40
C GLN A 293 23.17 22.06 -26.55
N ASP A 294 23.03 21.59 -27.79
CA ASP A 294 23.44 22.33 -28.99
C ASP A 294 22.61 23.61 -29.23
N LEU A 295 21.42 23.68 -28.62
CA LEU A 295 20.49 24.82 -28.70
C LEU A 295 20.38 25.58 -27.38
N GLY A 296 21.24 25.26 -26.40
CA GLY A 296 21.28 25.94 -25.11
C GLY A 296 20.18 25.54 -24.12
N MET A 297 19.36 24.53 -24.44
CA MET A 297 18.32 24.04 -23.54
C MET A 297 18.94 23.04 -22.55
N PRO A 298 19.03 23.35 -21.24
CA PRO A 298 19.56 22.42 -20.25
C PRO A 298 18.62 21.22 -20.05
N PRO A 299 19.10 20.10 -19.46
CA PRO A 299 18.22 19.00 -19.12
C PRO A 299 17.34 19.39 -17.93
N PHE A 300 16.03 19.13 -18.03
CA PHE A 300 15.10 19.36 -16.91
C PHE A 300 14.77 18.09 -16.13
N GLY A 301 15.05 16.91 -16.69
CA GLY A 301 14.83 15.65 -16.00
C GLY A 301 15.76 15.47 -14.80
N LYS A 302 15.21 15.08 -13.65
CA LYS A 302 15.94 14.83 -12.40
C LYS A 302 17.08 13.83 -12.58
N ALA A 303 16.87 12.80 -13.41
CA ALA A 303 17.90 11.82 -13.78
C ALA A 303 19.14 12.40 -14.49
N TYR A 304 19.01 13.58 -15.10
CA TYR A 304 20.03 14.23 -15.94
C TYR A 304 20.54 15.55 -15.35
N GLY A 305 20.25 15.81 -14.08
CA GLY A 305 20.71 17.01 -13.36
C GLY A 305 19.71 18.16 -13.32
N GLY A 306 18.49 17.97 -13.83
CA GLY A 306 17.38 18.92 -13.66
C GLY A 306 16.58 18.69 -12.38
N GLU A 307 15.43 19.37 -12.26
CA GLU A 307 14.59 19.35 -11.05
C GLU A 307 13.28 18.56 -11.22
N LEU A 308 12.88 18.25 -12.46
CA LEU A 308 11.57 17.69 -12.77
C LEU A 308 11.57 16.16 -12.74
N SER A 309 10.58 15.58 -12.08
CA SER A 309 10.27 14.15 -12.16
C SER A 309 9.64 13.77 -13.50
N THR A 310 9.63 12.47 -13.79
CA THR A 310 9.02 11.92 -14.99
C THR A 310 7.54 12.27 -15.12
N SER A 311 6.79 12.27 -14.01
CA SER A 311 5.36 12.65 -14.00
C SER A 311 5.16 14.15 -14.23
N GLN A 312 6.03 14.99 -13.68
CA GLN A 312 5.96 16.44 -13.88
C GLN A 312 6.20 16.81 -15.35
N ILE A 313 7.15 16.15 -16.03
CA ILE A 313 7.36 16.32 -17.47
C ILE A 313 6.14 15.84 -18.27
N ASP A 314 5.51 14.73 -17.86
CA ASP A 314 4.26 14.26 -18.47
C ASP A 314 3.14 15.31 -18.38
N TYR A 315 3.03 16.04 -17.26
CA TYR A 315 2.05 17.12 -17.09
C TYR A 315 2.33 18.31 -18.00
N ILE A 316 3.59 18.74 -18.13
CA ILE A 316 3.98 19.83 -19.05
C ILE A 316 3.57 19.49 -20.49
N VAL A 317 3.90 18.28 -20.95
CA VAL A 317 3.52 17.85 -22.31
C VAL A 317 2.00 17.77 -22.46
N THR A 318 1.30 17.30 -21.43
CA THR A 318 -0.17 17.28 -21.43
C THR A 318 -0.74 18.70 -21.57
N PHE A 319 -0.22 19.67 -20.81
CA PHE A 319 -0.59 21.06 -20.96
C PHE A 319 -0.33 21.58 -22.39
N MET A 320 0.87 21.39 -22.94
CA MET A 320 1.21 21.83 -24.31
C MET A 320 0.24 21.27 -25.36
N ARG A 321 -0.14 19.99 -25.24
CA ARG A 321 -1.13 19.36 -26.14
C ARG A 321 -2.49 20.01 -26.03
N TYR A 322 -3.06 20.07 -24.84
CA TYR A 322 -4.43 20.55 -24.67
C TYR A 322 -4.57 22.07 -24.80
N ALA A 323 -3.47 22.82 -24.65
CA ALA A 323 -3.46 24.27 -24.80
C ALA A 323 -3.26 24.71 -26.26
N TRP A 324 -2.44 24.01 -27.04
CA TRP A 324 -1.97 24.51 -28.35
C TRP A 324 -2.20 23.58 -29.53
N ASP A 325 -2.42 22.28 -29.31
CA ASP A 325 -2.64 21.30 -30.37
C ASP A 325 -4.14 21.18 -30.66
N ASP A 326 -4.57 21.65 -31.83
CA ASP A 326 -5.98 21.69 -32.25
C ASP A 326 -6.63 20.31 -32.45
N ARG A 327 -5.84 19.23 -32.36
CA ARG A 327 -6.35 17.85 -32.33
C ARG A 327 -6.93 17.47 -30.95
N PHE A 328 -6.67 18.26 -29.92
CA PHE A 328 -7.12 18.04 -28.56
C PHE A 328 -8.13 19.12 -28.14
N GLU A 329 -9.20 18.69 -27.46
CA GLU A 329 -10.20 19.61 -26.92
C GLU A 329 -9.93 19.81 -25.42
N MET A 330 -9.71 21.06 -25.02
CA MET A 330 -9.48 21.40 -23.61
C MET A 330 -10.75 21.12 -22.80
N PRO A 331 -10.68 20.26 -21.76
CA PRO A 331 -11.83 20.04 -20.88
C PRO A 331 -12.16 21.33 -20.11
N PRO A 332 -13.40 21.48 -19.61
CA PRO A 332 -13.75 22.62 -18.78
C PRO A 332 -12.90 22.64 -17.50
N ILE A 333 -11.95 23.57 -17.42
CA ILE A 333 -11.11 23.77 -16.24
C ILE A 333 -11.79 24.78 -15.33
N LYS A 334 -11.98 24.42 -14.06
CA LYS A 334 -12.49 25.35 -13.06
C LYS A 334 -11.40 26.40 -12.81
N PRO A 335 -11.69 27.71 -12.96
CA PRO A 335 -10.67 28.72 -12.74
C PRO A 335 -10.17 28.67 -11.29
N LEU A 336 -8.84 28.70 -11.12
CA LEU A 336 -8.16 28.64 -9.81
C LEU A 336 -8.58 29.80 -8.89
N PHE A 337 -8.93 30.93 -9.50
CA PHE A 337 -9.46 32.09 -8.81
C PHE A 337 -10.85 32.42 -9.37
N PRO A 338 -11.86 32.74 -8.53
CA PRO A 338 -13.09 33.34 -9.04
C PRO A 338 -12.73 34.59 -9.85
N PRO A 339 -13.45 34.88 -10.96
CA PRO A 339 -13.20 36.09 -11.73
C PRO A 339 -13.21 37.29 -10.79
N LEU A 340 -12.18 38.14 -10.86
CA LEU A 340 -12.14 39.41 -10.15
C LEU A 340 -13.45 40.14 -10.47
N ALA A 341 -14.13 40.64 -9.44
CA ALA A 341 -15.36 41.39 -9.63
C ALA A 341 -15.05 42.58 -10.56
N GLU A 342 -15.95 42.87 -11.51
CA GLU A 342 -15.75 44.00 -12.44
C GLU A 342 -15.46 45.29 -11.66
N GLY A 343 -14.21 45.76 -11.69
CA GLY A 343 -13.78 47.01 -11.05
C GLY A 343 -12.67 46.94 -10.00
N GLU A 344 -12.03 45.79 -9.76
CA GLU A 344 -10.81 45.68 -8.93
C GLU A 344 -9.53 45.39 -9.72
#